data_AF-A0A7T7RH46-F1
#
_entry.id   AF-A0A7T7RH46-F1
#
_cell.length_a   1.000
_cell.length_b   1.000
_cell.length_c   1.000
_cell.angle_alpha   90.00
_cell.angle_beta   90.00
_cell.angle_gamma   90.00
#
_symmetry.space_group_name_H-M   'P 1'
#
loop_
_entity.id
_entity.type
_entity.pdbx_description
1 polymer ?
#
loop_
_entity_poly.entity_id
_entity_poly.type
_entity_poly.pdbx_seq_one_letter_code
_entity_poly.pdbx_strand_id
1 'polypeptide(L)'
;MALAIDLAQRGVASVVFENRAEGDRFSARTNMTNVRSMEHFRRWGIADALRENDPVSPRIQRDVAFVTRLNGHLIQHFPRAYEWSERLPIASEVAEWAPNEAIEKTLRARAAELPLIDVRFGHEVESFEQDDDGVTVHVTGPDGPRAFRSDYLVAADGSRSRLRSRVLNVRLEGKANLARSFLWHLRAPGLAEHWKASPMVSMTLFYNEDRYCDSLVPQSGEDQWAYFCSPVPDHIDGDDWEACRDMLFRAVGAEFEVEPLEGGTFITHSMQAPRYDYGRVLLAGDAAHLVSPMGGFGMNIGIGDAADLGWKLAALVQGWGGPLLLASYSIERGEAARFILDGCERNQAVGASQLVRDGIEDPGPQGDAVRAQVAEDIQVQKARQFKRMGGQLGYRYSSSPIILRDGVQEPAANFEDYVPSAAPGNRAPHHWLKDGSSLYDHIGQGFTLLVLDEIETGPLRRAADARGVPLDVFTPGEPDRAALHDLYLAPATLLRSDHHVAWRGHALDDVDRLLDVVTGSSAWPTAVTP
;
A
#
# COMPACT_ATOMS: atom_id res chain seq x y z
N MET A 1 5.10 -2.75 -12.35
CA MET A 1 6.49 -2.33 -12.04
C MET A 1 7.03 -2.94 -10.76
N ALA A 2 6.44 -2.68 -9.59
CA ALA A 2 6.89 -3.25 -8.31
C ALA A 2 7.14 -4.78 -8.37
N LEU A 3 6.19 -5.55 -8.91
CA LEU A 3 6.35 -7.01 -9.05
C LEU A 3 7.52 -7.40 -9.97
N ALA A 4 7.70 -6.70 -11.10
CA ALA A 4 8.78 -6.98 -12.03
C ALA A 4 10.16 -6.74 -11.40
N ILE A 5 10.28 -5.70 -10.56
CA ILE A 5 11.49 -5.42 -9.77
C ILE A 5 11.76 -6.55 -8.77
N ASP A 6 10.75 -6.96 -8.00
CA ASP A 6 10.90 -8.05 -7.03
C ASP A 6 11.29 -9.37 -7.71
N LEU A 7 10.68 -9.70 -8.86
CA LEU A 7 11.02 -10.87 -9.67
C LEU A 7 12.46 -10.81 -10.22
N ALA A 8 12.86 -9.67 -10.79
CA ALA A 8 14.20 -9.50 -11.35
C ALA A 8 15.29 -9.60 -10.28
N GLN A 9 15.07 -9.06 -9.08
CA GLN A 9 16.00 -9.22 -7.96
C GLN A 9 16.15 -10.68 -7.50
N ARG A 10 15.15 -11.52 -7.78
CA ARG A 10 15.15 -12.97 -7.51
C ARG A 10 15.64 -13.79 -8.70
N GLY A 11 16.07 -13.15 -9.79
CA GLY A 11 16.56 -13.84 -10.98
C GLY A 11 15.47 -14.35 -11.94
N VAL A 12 14.25 -13.81 -11.86
CA VAL A 12 13.13 -14.18 -12.75
C VAL A 12 12.91 -13.10 -13.79
N ALA A 13 12.92 -13.49 -15.06
CA ALA A 13 12.62 -12.59 -16.17
C ALA A 13 11.12 -12.27 -16.27
N SER A 14 10.78 -11.04 -16.67
CA SER A 14 9.39 -10.64 -16.89
C SER A 14 9.26 -9.65 -18.05
N VAL A 15 8.10 -9.70 -18.71
CA VAL A 15 7.67 -8.70 -19.71
C VAL A 15 6.50 -7.92 -19.11
N VAL A 16 6.58 -6.59 -19.13
CA VAL A 16 5.52 -5.70 -18.66
C VAL A 16 4.93 -4.95 -19.83
N PHE A 17 3.65 -5.18 -20.11
CA PHE A 17 2.90 -4.42 -21.12
C PHE A 17 2.21 -3.22 -20.48
N GLU A 18 2.41 -2.04 -21.05
CA GLU A 18 1.82 -0.77 -20.64
C GLU A 18 1.16 -0.15 -21.88
N ASN A 19 -0.13 0.19 -21.80
CA ASN A 19 -0.88 0.67 -22.96
C ASN A 19 -0.56 2.13 -23.28
N ARG A 20 -0.15 2.92 -22.29
CA ARG A 20 0.27 4.31 -22.48
C ARG A 20 1.60 4.40 -23.23
N ALA A 21 1.82 5.50 -23.93
CA ALA A 21 3.10 5.75 -24.59
C ALA A 21 4.20 5.99 -23.55
N GLU A 22 5.45 5.81 -23.97
CA GLU A 22 6.59 6.15 -23.12
C GLU A 22 6.61 7.67 -22.87
N GLY A 23 6.61 8.08 -21.60
CA GLY A 23 6.57 9.48 -21.20
C GLY A 23 5.17 10.01 -20.84
N ASP A 24 4.11 9.28 -21.21
CA ASP A 24 2.76 9.59 -20.73
C ASP A 24 2.70 9.42 -19.21
N ARG A 25 2.10 10.41 -18.55
CA ARG A 25 1.90 10.40 -17.09
C ARG A 25 0.44 10.19 -16.78
N PHE A 26 0.17 9.47 -15.70
CA PHE A 26 -1.18 9.35 -15.16
C PHE A 26 -1.22 10.11 -13.84
N SER A 27 -2.17 11.03 -13.72
CA SER A 27 -2.38 11.77 -12.47
C SER A 27 -3.04 10.83 -11.46
N ALA A 28 -2.25 9.98 -10.82
CA ALA A 28 -2.81 9.12 -9.78
C ALA A 28 -3.03 9.89 -8.49
N ARG A 29 -4.01 9.39 -7.74
CA ARG A 29 -4.68 10.10 -6.64
C ARG A 29 -3.99 9.89 -5.28
N THR A 30 -2.77 9.38 -5.30
CA THR A 30 -2.06 8.91 -4.11
C THR A 30 -0.88 9.82 -3.82
N ASN A 31 -0.78 10.25 -2.56
CA ASN A 31 0.26 11.16 -2.08
C ASN A 31 1.17 10.55 -1.02
N MET A 32 0.83 9.36 -0.51
CA MET A 32 1.54 8.76 0.63
C MET A 32 1.90 7.31 0.34
N THR A 33 3.19 7.03 0.45
CA THR A 33 3.72 5.67 0.52
C THR A 33 3.83 5.32 1.99
N ASN A 34 3.05 4.33 2.43
CA ASN A 34 2.97 3.99 3.84
C ASN A 34 4.23 3.24 4.32
N VAL A 35 4.36 3.05 5.63
CA VAL A 35 5.55 2.43 6.23
C VAL A 35 5.82 1.06 5.63
N ARG A 36 4.77 0.24 5.44
CA ARG A 36 4.90 -1.12 4.91
C ARG A 36 5.43 -1.16 3.48
N SER A 37 4.93 -0.28 2.62
CA SER A 37 5.45 -0.15 1.25
C SER A 37 6.89 0.31 1.25
N MET A 38 7.26 1.24 2.14
CA MET A 38 8.64 1.69 2.28
C MET A 38 9.58 0.56 2.72
N GLU A 39 9.16 -0.37 3.58
CA GLU A 39 9.95 -1.57 3.91
C GLU A 39 10.23 -2.44 2.67
N HIS A 40 9.26 -2.56 1.77
CA HIS A 40 9.49 -3.25 0.49
C HIS A 40 10.41 -2.45 -0.44
N PHE A 41 10.26 -1.13 -0.48
CA PHE A 41 11.12 -0.27 -1.28
C PHE A 41 12.57 -0.28 -0.78
N ARG A 42 12.79 -0.41 0.53
CA ARG A 42 14.12 -0.65 1.12
C ARG A 42 14.75 -1.91 0.55
N ARG A 43 14.00 -3.03 0.58
CA ARG A 43 14.44 -4.32 0.00
C ARG A 43 14.72 -4.20 -1.51
N TRP A 44 13.92 -3.42 -2.22
CA TRP A 44 14.09 -3.18 -3.65
C TRP A 44 15.21 -2.19 -4.00
N GLY A 45 15.79 -1.53 -3.00
CA GLY A 45 16.88 -0.56 -3.14
C GLY A 45 16.41 0.79 -3.69
N ILE A 46 15.16 1.18 -3.43
CA ILE A 46 14.55 2.40 -3.98
C ILE A 46 13.93 3.33 -2.93
N ALA A 47 14.03 3.00 -1.63
CA ALA A 47 13.47 3.84 -0.56
C ALA A 47 14.09 5.25 -0.57
N ASP A 48 15.41 5.37 -0.65
CA ASP A 48 16.09 6.66 -0.66
C ASP A 48 15.84 7.43 -1.97
N ALA A 49 15.85 6.73 -3.11
CA ALA A 49 15.50 7.32 -4.39
C ALA A 49 14.08 7.91 -4.39
N LEU A 50 13.12 7.30 -3.68
CA LEU A 50 11.79 7.87 -3.54
C LEU A 50 11.80 9.18 -2.76
N ARG A 51 12.53 9.23 -1.63
CA ARG A 51 12.68 10.44 -0.80
C ARG A 51 13.29 11.59 -1.59
N GLU A 52 14.32 11.29 -2.37
CA GLU A 52 14.99 12.27 -3.22
C GLU A 52 14.12 12.76 -4.37
N ASN A 53 13.12 11.98 -4.78
CA ASN A 53 12.17 12.31 -5.84
C ASN A 53 10.92 13.05 -5.34
N ASP A 54 10.85 13.43 -4.06
CA ASP A 54 9.78 14.25 -3.51
C ASP A 54 9.62 15.55 -4.34
N PRO A 55 8.53 15.69 -5.11
CA PRO A 55 8.38 16.77 -6.06
C PRO A 55 7.86 18.04 -5.37
N VAL A 56 7.45 17.98 -4.11
CA VAL A 56 6.79 19.08 -3.40
C VAL A 56 7.83 20.02 -2.78
N SER A 57 7.60 21.33 -2.88
CA SER A 57 8.51 22.34 -2.33
C SER A 57 8.73 22.16 -0.81
N PRO A 58 9.98 22.24 -0.32
CA PRO A 58 10.28 22.24 1.12
C PRO A 58 9.62 23.40 1.90
N ARG A 59 9.10 24.43 1.21
CA ARG A 59 8.31 25.51 1.84
C ARG A 59 6.93 25.04 2.33
N ILE A 60 6.45 23.90 1.82
CA ILE A 60 5.20 23.28 2.22
C ILE A 60 5.49 22.37 3.41
N GLN A 61 4.88 22.67 4.55
CA GLN A 61 5.05 21.90 5.78
C GLN A 61 4.35 20.54 5.66
N ARG A 62 4.92 19.49 6.26
CA ARG A 62 4.38 18.12 6.28
C ARG A 62 3.29 17.94 7.32
N ASP A 63 2.38 18.90 7.32
CA ASP A 63 1.35 19.10 8.32
C ASP A 63 -0.03 18.87 7.72
N VAL A 64 -1.04 18.82 8.59
CA VAL A 64 -2.46 18.87 8.20
C VAL A 64 -3.10 20.06 8.87
N ALA A 65 -3.86 20.86 8.12
CA ALA A 65 -4.61 21.99 8.65
C ALA A 65 -6.09 21.88 8.31
N PHE A 66 -6.93 22.23 9.27
CA PHE A 66 -8.37 22.39 9.13
C PHE A 66 -8.67 23.88 9.27
N VAL A 67 -9.22 24.48 8.22
CA VAL A 67 -9.50 25.92 8.13
C VAL A 67 -10.93 26.14 7.66
N THR A 68 -11.54 27.28 7.95
CA THR A 68 -12.82 27.62 7.34
C THR A 68 -12.62 27.91 5.84
N ARG A 69 -11.80 28.92 5.56
CA ARG A 69 -11.30 29.31 4.24
C ARG A 69 -9.78 29.39 4.31
N LEU A 70 -9.08 29.41 3.17
CA LEU A 70 -7.61 29.45 3.15
C LEU A 70 -7.02 30.57 4.05
N ASN A 71 -7.63 31.74 3.99
CA ASN A 71 -7.28 32.91 4.81
C ASN A 71 -8.34 33.28 5.86
N GLY A 72 -9.25 32.35 6.16
CA GLY A 72 -10.24 32.49 7.22
C GLY A 72 -9.65 32.13 8.57
N HIS A 73 -10.43 31.41 9.36
CA HIS A 73 -10.01 30.99 10.69
C HIS A 73 -9.34 29.61 10.66
N LEU A 74 -8.19 29.48 11.32
CA LEU A 74 -7.61 28.17 11.63
C LEU A 74 -8.45 27.49 12.72
N ILE A 75 -8.87 26.25 12.45
CA ILE A 75 -9.67 25.44 13.39
C ILE A 75 -8.76 24.48 14.14
N GLN A 76 -7.97 23.68 13.41
CA GLN A 76 -7.07 22.69 13.98
C GLN A 76 -5.82 22.50 13.11
N HIS A 77 -4.69 22.20 13.74
CA HIS A 77 -3.41 22.02 13.08
C HIS A 77 -2.66 20.83 13.68
N PHE A 78 -2.26 19.90 12.80
CA PHE A 78 -1.45 18.74 13.15
C PHE A 78 -0.05 18.90 12.57
N PRO A 79 0.92 19.40 13.36
CA PRO A 79 2.29 19.53 12.90
C PRO A 79 2.93 18.15 12.68
N ARG A 80 3.76 18.06 11.63
CA ARG A 80 4.50 16.86 11.23
C ARG A 80 3.63 15.61 11.10
N ALA A 81 2.41 15.79 10.62
CA ALA A 81 1.48 14.69 10.38
C ALA A 81 2.01 13.67 9.36
N TYR A 82 2.87 14.12 8.43
CA TYR A 82 3.49 13.33 7.38
C TYR A 82 5.03 13.41 7.38
N GLU A 83 5.63 13.89 8.46
CA GLU A 83 7.08 13.94 8.63
C GLU A 83 7.52 13.08 9.81
N TRP A 84 8.10 11.95 9.47
CA TRP A 84 8.74 11.04 10.40
C TRP A 84 10.25 11.23 10.34
N SER A 85 10.76 12.09 11.21
CA SER A 85 12.20 12.36 11.32
C SER A 85 12.98 11.32 12.14
N GLU A 86 12.28 10.49 12.91
CA GLU A 86 12.87 9.52 13.85
C GLU A 86 12.66 8.09 13.35
N ARG A 87 13.67 7.24 13.56
CA ARG A 87 13.55 5.81 13.29
C ARG A 87 12.45 5.22 14.17
N LEU A 88 11.55 4.47 13.56
CA LEU A 88 10.53 3.73 14.30
C LEU A 88 11.18 2.48 14.94
N PRO A 89 10.92 2.19 16.22
CA PRO A 89 11.42 0.94 16.82
C PRO A 89 10.77 -0.29 16.19
N ILE A 90 9.52 -0.15 15.70
CA ILE A 90 8.67 -1.22 15.19
C ILE A 90 8.71 -1.41 13.67
N ALA A 91 9.51 -0.63 12.94
CA ALA A 91 9.60 -0.71 11.49
C ALA A 91 11.00 -0.28 10.99
N SER A 92 11.40 -0.84 9.84
CA SER A 92 12.72 -0.55 9.26
C SER A 92 12.75 0.75 8.46
N GLU A 93 11.58 1.31 8.18
CA GLU A 93 11.39 2.52 7.39
C GLU A 93 10.28 3.38 8.00
N VAL A 94 10.20 4.61 7.54
CA VAL A 94 9.11 5.53 7.81
C VAL A 94 8.27 5.72 6.55
N ALA A 95 7.03 6.20 6.71
CA ALA A 95 6.20 6.53 5.56
C ALA A 95 6.72 7.82 4.89
N GLU A 96 6.46 7.97 3.60
CA GLU A 96 6.96 9.08 2.81
C GLU A 96 5.83 9.76 2.06
N TRP A 97 5.87 11.09 2.04
CA TRP A 97 5.03 11.87 1.16
C TRP A 97 5.61 11.80 -0.26
N ALA A 98 4.91 11.12 -1.14
CA ALA A 98 5.32 10.93 -2.52
C ALA A 98 4.06 10.96 -3.40
N PRO A 99 3.72 12.13 -3.97
CA PRO A 99 2.76 12.21 -5.07
C PRO A 99 3.15 11.23 -6.17
N ASN A 100 2.15 10.60 -6.79
CA ASN A 100 2.33 9.42 -7.64
C ASN A 100 3.41 9.56 -8.72
N GLU A 101 3.61 10.76 -9.28
CA GLU A 101 4.68 11.01 -10.25
C GLU A 101 6.05 10.56 -9.73
N ALA A 102 6.36 10.84 -8.46
CA ALA A 102 7.62 10.45 -7.83
C ALA A 102 7.76 8.94 -7.71
N ILE A 103 6.66 8.25 -7.36
CA ILE A 103 6.62 6.79 -7.22
C ILE A 103 6.82 6.12 -8.58
N GLU A 104 6.06 6.54 -9.59
CA GLU A 104 6.15 6.00 -10.95
C GLU A 104 7.55 6.27 -11.54
N LYS A 105 8.07 7.49 -11.39
CA LYS A 105 9.45 7.83 -11.79
C LYS A 105 10.47 6.92 -11.12
N THR A 106 10.37 6.72 -9.81
CA THR A 106 11.30 5.89 -9.03
C THR A 106 11.25 4.43 -9.48
N LEU A 107 10.06 3.86 -9.63
CA LEU A 107 9.88 2.47 -10.07
C LEU A 107 10.35 2.27 -11.52
N ARG A 108 10.09 3.23 -12.42
CA ARG A 108 10.54 3.16 -13.82
C ARG A 108 12.06 3.24 -13.93
N ALA A 109 12.69 4.16 -13.21
CA ALA A 109 14.14 4.27 -13.15
C ALA A 109 14.77 2.95 -12.68
N ARG A 110 14.24 2.37 -11.59
CA ARG A 110 14.72 1.09 -11.09
C ARG A 110 14.50 -0.06 -12.06
N ALA A 111 13.34 -0.13 -12.72
CA ALA A 111 13.06 -1.18 -13.67
C ALA A 111 14.02 -1.15 -14.86
N ALA A 112 14.42 0.04 -15.33
CA ALA A 112 15.36 0.22 -16.42
C ALA A 112 16.80 -0.23 -16.08
N GLU A 113 17.17 -0.28 -14.80
CA GLU A 113 18.48 -0.79 -14.34
C GLU A 113 18.56 -2.32 -14.31
N LEU A 114 17.42 -3.01 -14.36
CA LEU A 114 17.33 -4.45 -14.16
C LEU A 114 17.14 -5.17 -15.51
N PRO A 115 18.15 -5.88 -16.04
CA PRO A 115 18.13 -6.42 -17.40
C PRO A 115 17.13 -7.57 -17.61
N LEU A 116 16.57 -8.11 -16.52
CA LEU A 116 15.54 -9.16 -16.56
C LEU A 116 14.13 -8.60 -16.77
N ILE A 117 13.97 -7.28 -16.88
CA ILE A 117 12.68 -6.63 -17.09
C ILE A 117 12.63 -6.05 -18.50
N ASP A 118 11.66 -6.51 -19.29
CA ASP A 118 11.33 -5.95 -20.60
C ASP A 118 10.02 -5.16 -20.50
N VAL A 119 10.11 -3.82 -20.48
CA VAL A 119 8.93 -2.94 -20.43
C VAL A 119 8.55 -2.51 -21.84
N ARG A 120 7.30 -2.74 -22.21
CA ARG A 120 6.77 -2.42 -23.54
C ARG A 120 5.58 -1.46 -23.44
N PHE A 121 5.86 -0.20 -23.71
CA PHE A 121 4.88 0.88 -23.79
C PHE A 121 4.10 0.86 -25.10
N GLY A 122 2.92 1.48 -25.11
CA GLY A 122 2.00 1.48 -26.26
C GLY A 122 1.45 0.09 -26.60
N HIS A 123 1.48 -0.86 -25.66
CA HIS A 123 1.02 -2.23 -25.84
C HIS A 123 -0.18 -2.53 -24.94
N GLU A 124 -1.33 -2.83 -25.53
CA GLU A 124 -2.55 -3.22 -24.81
C GLU A 124 -2.72 -4.74 -24.85
N VAL A 125 -2.89 -5.37 -23.68
CA VAL A 125 -3.27 -6.77 -23.58
C VAL A 125 -4.78 -6.89 -23.77
N GLU A 126 -5.22 -7.59 -24.81
CA GLU A 126 -6.65 -7.71 -25.15
C GLU A 126 -7.29 -8.95 -24.53
N SER A 127 -6.57 -10.07 -24.54
CA SER A 127 -7.04 -11.37 -24.07
C SER A 127 -5.89 -12.32 -23.78
N PHE A 128 -6.20 -13.49 -23.23
CA PHE A 128 -5.25 -14.58 -23.04
C PHE A 128 -5.97 -15.93 -23.10
N GLU A 129 -5.20 -16.98 -23.34
CA GLU A 129 -5.59 -18.38 -23.18
C GLU A 129 -4.54 -19.07 -22.30
N GLN A 130 -4.94 -20.04 -21.48
CA GLN A 130 -4.01 -20.79 -20.64
C GLN A 130 -4.25 -22.29 -20.75
N ASP A 131 -3.20 -23.05 -20.52
CA ASP A 131 -3.19 -24.51 -20.47
C ASP A 131 -2.31 -24.97 -19.29
N ASP A 132 -2.05 -26.28 -19.21
CA ASP A 132 -1.29 -26.87 -18.11
C ASP A 132 0.16 -26.37 -18.04
N ASP A 133 0.73 -25.89 -19.15
CA ASP A 133 2.13 -25.51 -19.29
C ASP A 133 2.37 -24.00 -19.28
N GLY A 134 1.34 -23.16 -19.45
CA GLY A 134 1.54 -21.71 -19.51
C GLY A 134 0.33 -20.89 -19.93
N VAL A 135 0.60 -19.61 -20.21
CA VAL A 135 -0.36 -18.60 -20.67
C VAL A 135 0.11 -17.99 -21.97
N THR A 136 -0.75 -18.01 -22.99
CA THR A 136 -0.59 -17.28 -24.25
C THR A 136 -1.36 -15.96 -24.16
N VAL A 137 -0.65 -14.84 -24.26
CA VAL A 137 -1.17 -13.48 -24.09
C VAL A 137 -1.28 -12.80 -25.44
N HIS A 138 -2.45 -12.26 -25.78
CA HIS A 138 -2.70 -11.53 -27.03
C HIS A 138 -2.59 -10.02 -26.79
N VAL A 139 -1.68 -9.39 -27.51
CA VAL A 139 -1.28 -7.99 -27.29
C VAL A 139 -1.34 -7.22 -28.60
N THR A 140 -1.96 -6.06 -28.59
CA THR A 140 -1.93 -5.10 -29.69
C THR A 140 -0.91 -4.02 -29.37
N GLY A 141 0.15 -3.94 -30.18
CA GLY A 141 1.19 -2.91 -30.08
C GLY A 141 1.26 -2.02 -31.32
N PRO A 142 2.24 -1.12 -31.41
CA PRO A 142 2.40 -0.18 -32.53
C PRO A 142 2.58 -0.87 -33.90
N ASP A 143 3.15 -2.07 -33.90
CA ASP A 143 3.37 -2.89 -35.10
C ASP A 143 2.18 -3.82 -35.43
N GLY A 144 1.07 -3.71 -34.69
CA GLY A 144 -0.11 -4.58 -34.80
C GLY A 144 -0.16 -5.72 -33.76
N PRO A 145 -1.14 -6.64 -33.91
CA PRO A 145 -1.40 -7.70 -32.94
C PRO A 145 -0.32 -8.79 -32.95
N ARG A 146 0.07 -9.26 -31.77
CA ARG A 146 1.04 -10.32 -31.53
C ARG A 146 0.64 -11.19 -30.34
N ALA A 147 1.21 -12.41 -30.27
CA ALA A 147 1.02 -13.31 -29.14
C ALA A 147 2.35 -13.56 -28.40
N PHE A 148 2.28 -13.66 -27.07
CA PHE A 148 3.43 -13.95 -26.21
C PHE A 148 3.13 -15.15 -25.32
N ARG A 149 4.12 -16.02 -25.11
CA ARG A 149 4.01 -17.18 -24.21
C ARG A 149 4.78 -16.91 -22.92
N SER A 150 4.20 -17.30 -21.79
CA SER A 150 4.78 -17.16 -20.45
C SER A 150 4.28 -18.28 -19.53
N ASP A 151 4.99 -18.54 -18.42
CA ASP A 151 4.56 -19.55 -17.44
C ASP A 151 3.36 -19.08 -16.61
N TYR A 152 3.29 -17.76 -16.35
CA TYR A 152 2.28 -17.10 -15.53
C TYR A 152 1.95 -15.71 -16.09
N LEU A 153 0.71 -15.27 -15.90
CA LEU A 153 0.25 -13.92 -16.20
C LEU A 153 -0.25 -13.25 -14.92
N VAL A 154 0.20 -12.03 -14.65
CA VAL A 154 -0.36 -11.19 -13.58
C VAL A 154 -1.10 -10.01 -14.19
N ALA A 155 -2.42 -9.99 -14.03
CA ALA A 155 -3.27 -8.86 -14.40
C ALA A 155 -3.19 -7.79 -13.31
N ALA A 156 -2.49 -6.70 -13.64
CA ALA A 156 -2.38 -5.48 -12.83
C ALA A 156 -2.89 -4.26 -13.63
N ASP A 157 -3.93 -4.46 -14.44
CA ASP A 157 -4.50 -3.51 -15.42
C ASP A 157 -5.55 -2.55 -14.82
N GLY A 158 -5.51 -2.35 -13.51
CA GLY A 158 -6.26 -1.30 -12.82
C GLY A 158 -7.74 -1.62 -12.54
N SER A 159 -8.45 -0.61 -12.06
CA SER A 159 -9.81 -0.77 -11.49
C SER A 159 -10.85 -1.28 -12.49
N ARG A 160 -10.68 -0.91 -13.76
CA ARG A 160 -11.52 -1.31 -14.89
C ARG A 160 -10.99 -2.55 -15.63
N SER A 161 -10.19 -3.38 -14.94
CA SER A 161 -9.53 -4.56 -15.49
C SER A 161 -10.40 -5.31 -16.49
N ARG A 162 -9.99 -5.28 -17.77
CA ARG A 162 -10.68 -5.98 -18.86
C ARG A 162 -10.39 -7.47 -18.77
N LEU A 163 -9.18 -7.83 -18.34
CA LEU A 163 -8.76 -9.22 -18.17
C LEU A 163 -9.59 -9.90 -17.08
N ARG A 164 -9.81 -9.24 -15.94
CA ARG A 164 -10.71 -9.74 -14.89
C ARG A 164 -12.15 -9.86 -15.39
N SER A 165 -12.71 -8.76 -15.90
CA SER A 165 -14.16 -8.65 -16.09
C SER A 165 -14.67 -9.33 -17.37
N ARG A 166 -13.91 -9.30 -18.46
CA ARG A 166 -14.35 -9.79 -19.78
C ARG A 166 -13.75 -11.14 -20.15
N VAL A 167 -12.51 -11.43 -19.74
CA VAL A 167 -11.81 -12.68 -20.09
C VAL A 167 -12.03 -13.73 -19.01
N LEU A 168 -11.67 -13.44 -17.75
CA LEU A 168 -11.95 -14.35 -16.62
C LEU A 168 -13.43 -14.39 -16.22
N ASN A 169 -14.23 -13.41 -16.64
CA ASN A 169 -15.62 -13.24 -16.23
C ASN A 169 -15.79 -13.19 -14.69
N VAL A 170 -14.84 -12.54 -14.01
CA VAL A 170 -14.83 -12.39 -12.55
C VAL A 170 -15.41 -11.03 -12.18
N ARG A 171 -16.34 -11.03 -11.23
CA ARG A 171 -16.92 -9.83 -10.64
C ARG A 171 -16.28 -9.56 -9.29
N LEU A 172 -16.18 -8.27 -8.94
CA LEU A 172 -15.79 -7.87 -7.59
C LEU A 172 -17.00 -7.96 -6.66
N GLU A 173 -16.76 -8.31 -5.41
CA GLU A 173 -17.71 -8.44 -4.32
C GLU A 173 -17.43 -7.39 -3.25
N GLY A 174 -18.48 -6.87 -2.61
CA GLY A 174 -18.37 -5.83 -1.58
C GLY A 174 -19.41 -4.72 -1.77
N LYS A 175 -19.06 -3.51 -1.33
CA LYS A 175 -19.93 -2.33 -1.40
C LYS A 175 -19.53 -1.45 -2.59
N ALA A 176 -20.39 -1.44 -3.61
CA ALA A 176 -20.27 -0.52 -4.73
C ALA A 176 -20.86 0.85 -4.41
N ASN A 177 -20.42 1.89 -5.13
CA ASN A 177 -21.04 3.20 -5.15
C ASN A 177 -21.14 3.86 -3.75
N LEU A 178 -20.09 3.77 -2.95
CA LEU A 178 -20.05 4.34 -1.60
C LEU A 178 -20.18 5.86 -1.60
N ALA A 179 -19.48 6.52 -2.52
CA ALA A 179 -19.53 7.96 -2.69
C ALA A 179 -19.18 8.33 -4.12
N ARG A 180 -19.89 9.33 -4.66
CA ARG A 180 -19.45 10.07 -5.85
C ARG A 180 -18.51 11.17 -5.37
N SER A 181 -17.32 11.22 -5.94
CA SER A 181 -16.27 12.19 -5.57
C SER A 181 -15.75 12.86 -6.84
N PHE A 182 -15.08 14.00 -6.73
CA PHE A 182 -14.26 14.52 -7.82
C PHE A 182 -12.83 14.74 -7.33
N LEU A 183 -11.88 14.71 -8.27
CA LEU A 183 -10.51 15.14 -8.08
C LEU A 183 -10.06 15.87 -9.33
N TRP A 184 -9.53 17.07 -9.16
CA TRP A 184 -8.88 17.83 -10.22
C TRP A 184 -7.42 18.10 -9.86
N HIS A 185 -6.50 17.67 -10.71
CA HIS A 185 -5.11 18.12 -10.71
C HIS A 185 -5.04 19.45 -11.46
N LEU A 186 -4.37 20.41 -10.86
CA LEU A 186 -4.39 21.82 -11.23
C LEU A 186 -2.98 22.34 -11.36
N ARG A 187 -2.80 23.30 -12.26
CA ARG A 187 -1.68 24.22 -12.21
C ARG A 187 -2.18 25.60 -11.82
N ALA A 188 -1.62 26.15 -10.75
CA ALA A 188 -1.99 27.43 -10.15
C ALA A 188 -0.73 28.17 -9.66
N PRO A 189 0.01 28.85 -10.56
CA PRO A 189 1.30 29.47 -10.24
C PRO A 189 1.26 30.50 -9.11
N GLY A 190 0.17 31.24 -8.99
CA GLY A 190 -0.01 32.26 -7.96
C GLY A 190 -0.58 31.76 -6.63
N LEU A 191 -1.10 30.51 -6.57
CA LEU A 191 -1.87 30.03 -5.42
C LEU A 191 -1.07 30.05 -4.10
N ALA A 192 0.23 29.74 -4.15
CA ALA A 192 1.10 29.79 -2.98
C ALA A 192 1.18 31.19 -2.34
N GLU A 193 1.02 32.28 -3.13
CA GLU A 193 1.04 33.66 -2.63
C GLU A 193 -0.24 34.04 -1.86
N HIS A 194 -1.29 33.22 -1.96
CA HIS A 194 -2.53 33.45 -1.24
C HIS A 194 -2.47 33.00 0.22
N TRP A 195 -1.48 32.23 0.66
CA TRP A 195 -1.34 31.84 2.07
C TRP A 195 -0.89 33.04 2.94
N LYS A 196 -1.83 33.69 3.63
CA LYS A 196 -1.58 34.88 4.47
C LYS A 196 -1.87 34.65 5.96
N ALA A 197 -2.85 33.82 6.29
CA ALA A 197 -3.34 33.64 7.66
C ALA A 197 -3.17 32.21 8.21
N SER A 198 -2.77 31.25 7.37
CA SER A 198 -2.53 29.85 7.74
C SER A 198 -1.14 29.39 7.27
N PRO A 199 -0.58 28.31 7.82
CA PRO A 199 0.61 27.69 7.23
C PRO A 199 0.26 26.99 5.91
N MET A 200 1.20 27.01 4.96
CA MET A 200 1.10 26.21 3.73
C MET A 200 1.51 24.78 4.05
N VAL A 201 0.56 23.85 3.95
CA VAL A 201 0.69 22.47 4.46
C VAL A 201 0.36 21.41 3.42
N SER A 202 0.79 20.17 3.67
CA SER A 202 0.60 19.03 2.77
C SER A 202 -0.86 18.58 2.65
N MET A 203 -1.75 18.97 3.57
CA MET A 203 -3.18 18.72 3.44
C MET A 203 -3.99 19.82 4.12
N THR A 204 -4.71 20.58 3.30
CA THR A 204 -5.62 21.63 3.77
C THR A 204 -7.05 21.14 3.61
N LEU A 205 -7.81 21.03 4.70
CA LEU A 205 -9.23 20.66 4.69
C LEU A 205 -10.08 21.88 5.01
N PHE A 206 -11.13 22.09 4.21
CA PHE A 206 -12.04 23.23 4.36
C PHE A 206 -13.29 22.83 5.15
N TYR A 207 -13.47 23.43 6.33
CA TYR A 207 -14.56 23.18 7.27
C TYR A 207 -15.30 24.50 7.49
N ASN A 208 -16.23 24.81 6.59
CA ASN A 208 -16.95 26.09 6.51
C ASN A 208 -18.46 25.89 6.38
N GLU A 209 -19.23 26.97 6.31
CA GLU A 209 -20.70 26.90 6.28
C GLU A 209 -21.27 26.24 5.01
N ASP A 210 -20.47 26.07 3.95
CA ASP A 210 -20.89 25.29 2.77
C ASP A 210 -21.00 23.79 3.10
N ARG A 211 -20.32 23.34 4.18
CA ARG A 211 -20.33 21.96 4.70
C ARG A 211 -19.87 20.92 3.70
N TYR A 212 -19.09 21.34 2.70
CA TYR A 212 -18.43 20.43 1.78
C TYR A 212 -17.25 19.73 2.46
N CYS A 213 -16.92 18.56 1.94
CA CYS A 213 -15.78 17.75 2.41
C CYS A 213 -14.61 17.93 1.43
N ASP A 214 -14.27 19.17 1.11
CA ASP A 214 -13.24 19.48 0.13
C ASP A 214 -11.86 19.73 0.77
N SER A 215 -10.82 19.46 -0.02
CA SER A 215 -9.44 19.57 0.40
C SER A 215 -8.53 19.99 -0.75
N LEU A 216 -7.45 20.67 -0.39
CA LEU A 216 -6.40 21.10 -1.30
C LEU A 216 -5.06 20.47 -0.88
N VAL A 217 -4.40 19.80 -1.82
CA VAL A 217 -3.21 19.00 -1.57
C VAL A 217 -2.13 19.31 -2.63
N PRO A 218 -0.91 19.70 -2.26
CA PRO A 218 0.15 19.97 -3.22
C PRO A 218 0.64 18.68 -3.89
N GLN A 219 0.99 18.78 -5.18
CA GLN A 219 1.37 17.67 -6.04
C GLN A 219 2.80 17.80 -6.58
N SER A 220 3.23 19.00 -6.90
CA SER A 220 4.58 19.29 -7.39
C SER A 220 4.89 20.79 -7.27
N GLY A 221 6.11 21.11 -6.88
CA GLY A 221 6.56 22.49 -6.67
C GLY A 221 5.66 23.25 -5.68
N GLU A 222 5.34 24.49 -6.06
CA GLU A 222 4.34 25.34 -5.40
C GLU A 222 3.17 25.70 -6.34
N ASP A 223 3.22 25.23 -7.59
CA ASP A 223 2.26 25.57 -8.64
C ASP A 223 1.36 24.40 -9.02
N GLN A 224 1.62 23.15 -8.62
CA GLN A 224 0.73 22.03 -8.92
C GLN A 224 0.02 21.48 -7.68
N TRP A 225 -1.31 21.36 -7.79
CA TRP A 225 -2.19 21.05 -6.67
C TRP A 225 -3.27 20.05 -7.09
N ALA A 226 -3.85 19.37 -6.12
CA ALA A 226 -5.00 18.50 -6.28
C ALA A 226 -6.15 19.06 -5.42
N TYR A 227 -7.26 19.37 -6.07
CA TYR A 227 -8.51 19.76 -5.40
C TYR A 227 -9.49 18.60 -5.43
N PHE A 228 -9.89 18.16 -4.23
CA PHE A 228 -10.68 16.96 -4.02
C PHE A 228 -11.95 17.30 -3.24
N CYS A 229 -13.06 16.64 -3.53
CA CYS A 229 -14.26 16.68 -2.69
C CYS A 229 -14.97 15.32 -2.66
N SER A 230 -15.40 14.88 -1.48
CA SER A 230 -16.18 13.65 -1.32
C SER A 230 -17.12 13.68 -0.11
N PRO A 231 -18.45 13.49 -0.29
CA PRO A 231 -19.12 13.34 -1.58
C PRO A 231 -19.17 14.66 -2.36
N VAL A 232 -19.33 14.59 -3.69
CA VAL A 232 -19.66 15.75 -4.52
C VAL A 232 -21.04 16.28 -4.10
N PRO A 233 -21.21 17.59 -3.85
CA PRO A 233 -22.52 18.17 -3.56
C PRO A 233 -23.53 17.91 -4.68
N ASP A 234 -24.81 17.69 -4.34
CA ASP A 234 -25.83 17.26 -5.32
C ASP A 234 -26.05 18.23 -6.49
N HIS A 235 -25.80 19.53 -6.26
CA HIS A 235 -25.97 20.59 -7.26
C HIS A 235 -24.70 20.89 -8.05
N ILE A 236 -23.59 20.19 -7.80
CA ILE A 236 -22.33 20.34 -8.51
C ILE A 236 -22.11 19.12 -9.41
N ASP A 237 -21.79 19.38 -10.67
CA ASP A 237 -21.24 18.36 -11.56
C ASP A 237 -19.72 18.30 -11.35
N GLY A 238 -19.20 17.17 -10.88
CA GLY A 238 -17.77 16.99 -10.65
C GLY A 238 -16.94 16.89 -11.93
N ASP A 239 -17.58 16.65 -13.08
CA ASP A 239 -16.95 16.69 -14.40
C ASP A 239 -16.93 18.11 -15.01
N ASP A 240 -17.67 19.06 -14.43
CA ASP A 240 -17.64 20.47 -14.82
C ASP A 240 -16.55 21.21 -14.04
N TRP A 241 -15.43 21.47 -14.72
CA TRP A 241 -14.32 22.21 -14.15
C TRP A 241 -14.72 23.61 -13.69
N GLU A 242 -15.59 24.33 -14.42
CA GLU A 242 -15.95 25.71 -14.06
C GLU A 242 -16.69 25.74 -12.72
N ALA A 243 -17.63 24.80 -12.51
CA ALA A 243 -18.34 24.63 -11.25
C ALA A 243 -17.39 24.23 -10.09
N CYS A 244 -16.44 23.34 -10.35
CA CYS A 244 -15.42 22.94 -9.37
C CYS A 244 -14.46 24.08 -9.04
N ARG A 245 -14.08 24.91 -10.02
CA ARG A 245 -13.22 26.09 -9.86
C ARG A 245 -13.90 27.14 -9.00
N ASP A 246 -15.19 27.40 -9.21
CA ASP A 246 -15.93 28.35 -8.38
C ASP A 246 -15.99 27.87 -6.92
N MET A 247 -16.05 26.56 -6.69
CA MET A 247 -15.96 25.98 -5.35
C MET A 247 -14.56 26.18 -4.73
N LEU A 248 -13.50 25.95 -5.51
CA LEU A 248 -12.12 26.24 -5.09
C LEU A 248 -11.93 27.72 -4.74
N PHE A 249 -12.44 28.65 -5.56
CA PHE A 249 -12.35 30.08 -5.30
C PHE A 249 -13.10 30.49 -4.03
N ARG A 250 -14.25 29.88 -3.72
CA ARG A 250 -14.93 30.07 -2.43
C ARG A 250 -14.09 29.54 -1.27
N ALA A 251 -13.52 28.35 -1.38
CA ALA A 251 -12.66 27.77 -0.34
C ALA A 251 -11.39 28.61 -0.09
N VAL A 252 -10.79 29.15 -1.15
CA VAL A 252 -9.61 30.03 -1.08
C VAL A 252 -9.97 31.45 -0.63
N GLY A 253 -11.16 31.93 -0.96
CA GLY A 253 -11.63 33.29 -0.72
C GLY A 253 -11.08 34.32 -1.71
N ALA A 254 -10.56 33.88 -2.85
CA ALA A 254 -10.05 34.74 -3.92
C ALA A 254 -10.06 34.01 -5.26
N GLU A 255 -10.19 34.78 -6.35
CA GLU A 255 -9.94 34.31 -7.71
C GLU A 255 -8.44 34.46 -8.04
N PHE A 256 -7.91 33.50 -8.79
CA PHE A 256 -6.51 33.46 -9.21
C PHE A 256 -6.36 32.67 -10.51
N GLU A 257 -5.20 32.79 -11.15
CA GLU A 257 -4.89 32.00 -12.35
C GLU A 257 -4.78 30.51 -11.98
N VAL A 258 -5.67 29.70 -12.57
CA VAL A 258 -5.70 28.25 -12.38
C VAL A 258 -6.19 27.56 -13.64
N GLU A 259 -5.46 26.53 -14.06
CA GLU A 259 -5.82 25.67 -15.19
C GLU A 259 -5.95 24.21 -14.72
N PRO A 260 -6.97 23.47 -15.20
CA PRO A 260 -7.07 22.04 -14.93
C PRO A 260 -6.08 21.29 -15.81
N LEU A 261 -5.29 20.39 -15.21
CA LEU A 261 -4.41 19.48 -15.93
C LEU A 261 -5.17 18.21 -16.32
N GLU A 262 -5.80 17.57 -15.34
CA GLU A 262 -6.58 16.35 -15.50
C GLU A 262 -7.53 16.23 -14.31
N GLY A 263 -8.74 15.69 -14.52
CA GLY A 263 -9.64 15.44 -13.41
C GLY A 263 -11.05 15.08 -13.83
N GLY A 264 -11.91 15.04 -12.82
CA GLY A 264 -13.33 14.78 -12.99
C GLY A 264 -13.90 13.87 -11.90
N THR A 265 -15.13 13.45 -12.14
CA THR A 265 -15.88 12.59 -11.23
C THR A 265 -15.34 11.17 -11.24
N PHE A 266 -15.33 10.56 -10.06
CA PHE A 266 -15.16 9.13 -9.90
C PHE A 266 -16.03 8.58 -8.80
N ILE A 267 -16.27 7.28 -8.86
CA ILE A 267 -17.06 6.57 -7.87
C ILE A 267 -16.10 5.79 -6.98
N THR A 268 -16.29 5.97 -5.67
CA THR A 268 -15.57 5.22 -4.66
C THR A 268 -16.27 3.87 -4.43
N HIS A 269 -15.47 2.80 -4.43
CA HIS A 269 -15.91 1.44 -4.15
C HIS A 269 -15.09 0.84 -3.00
N SER A 270 -15.66 -0.15 -2.32
CA SER A 270 -14.98 -1.01 -1.36
C SER A 270 -15.28 -2.46 -1.76
N MET A 271 -14.46 -3.01 -2.64
CA MET A 271 -14.74 -4.31 -3.27
C MET A 271 -13.47 -5.11 -3.51
N GLN A 272 -13.57 -6.43 -3.58
CA GLN A 272 -12.47 -7.31 -3.98
C GLN A 272 -12.96 -8.51 -4.78
N ALA A 273 -12.09 -9.11 -5.60
CA ALA A 273 -12.39 -10.36 -6.27
C ALA A 273 -12.54 -11.50 -5.23
N PRO A 274 -13.38 -12.52 -5.49
CA PRO A 274 -13.56 -13.65 -4.57
C PRO A 274 -12.29 -14.49 -4.43
N ARG A 275 -11.50 -14.56 -5.50
CA ARG A 275 -10.18 -15.21 -5.57
C ARG A 275 -9.24 -14.38 -6.42
N TYR A 276 -7.95 -14.52 -6.19
CA TYR A 276 -6.88 -13.85 -6.95
C TYR A 276 -6.05 -14.81 -7.80
N ASP A 277 -6.32 -16.12 -7.72
CA ASP A 277 -5.59 -17.21 -8.41
C ASP A 277 -6.51 -18.02 -9.35
N TYR A 278 -6.40 -17.78 -10.66
CA TYR A 278 -7.20 -18.46 -11.69
C TYR A 278 -6.29 -19.31 -12.58
N GLY A 279 -5.79 -20.42 -12.02
CA GLY A 279 -4.78 -21.25 -12.66
C GLY A 279 -3.44 -20.54 -12.69
N ARG A 280 -2.91 -20.29 -13.88
CA ARG A 280 -1.66 -19.54 -14.11
C ARG A 280 -1.88 -18.03 -14.26
N VAL A 281 -3.12 -17.56 -14.09
CA VAL A 281 -3.50 -16.14 -14.19
C VAL A 281 -3.87 -15.56 -12.83
N LEU A 282 -3.20 -14.49 -12.44
CA LEU A 282 -3.26 -13.89 -11.11
C LEU A 282 -3.81 -12.46 -11.22
N LEU A 283 -4.62 -12.01 -10.26
CA LEU A 283 -5.07 -10.61 -10.15
C LEU A 283 -4.26 -9.89 -9.08
N ALA A 284 -3.79 -8.65 -9.32
CA ALA A 284 -3.06 -7.85 -8.33
C ALA A 284 -3.43 -6.35 -8.39
N GLY A 285 -3.30 -5.64 -7.26
CA GLY A 285 -3.64 -4.21 -7.15
C GLY A 285 -5.12 -3.95 -7.43
N ASP A 286 -5.43 -2.83 -8.09
CA ASP A 286 -6.81 -2.44 -8.42
C ASP A 286 -7.56 -3.45 -9.32
N ALA A 287 -6.83 -4.33 -10.00
CA ALA A 287 -7.44 -5.44 -10.72
C ALA A 287 -7.99 -6.52 -9.77
N ALA A 288 -7.51 -6.62 -8.53
CA ALA A 288 -7.99 -7.54 -7.51
C ALA A 288 -8.90 -6.87 -6.47
N HIS A 289 -8.61 -5.64 -6.04
CA HIS A 289 -9.34 -4.96 -4.96
C HIS A 289 -9.42 -3.44 -5.17
N LEU A 290 -10.58 -2.87 -4.87
CA LEU A 290 -10.86 -1.44 -4.93
C LEU A 290 -11.08 -0.93 -3.52
N VAL A 291 -10.18 -0.04 -3.09
CA VAL A 291 -10.18 0.54 -1.75
C VAL A 291 -10.59 2.00 -1.82
N SER A 292 -11.36 2.46 -0.84
CA SER A 292 -11.68 3.88 -0.72
C SER A 292 -10.41 4.73 -0.57
N PRO A 293 -10.29 5.87 -1.29
CA PRO A 293 -9.11 6.71 -1.23
C PRO A 293 -8.95 7.42 0.12
N MET A 294 -10.01 7.53 0.93
CA MET A 294 -10.02 8.24 2.22
C MET A 294 -9.32 7.46 3.35
N GLY A 295 -8.06 7.10 3.12
CA GLY A 295 -7.17 6.36 4.01
C GLY A 295 -5.78 6.11 3.40
N GLY A 296 -5.60 6.36 2.09
CA GLY A 296 -4.30 6.24 1.43
C GLY A 296 -3.78 4.79 1.28
N PHE A 297 -4.64 3.78 1.38
CA PHE A 297 -4.18 2.39 1.39
C PHE A 297 -4.12 1.69 0.03
N GLY A 298 -4.93 2.10 -0.97
CA GLY A 298 -5.11 1.33 -2.22
C GLY A 298 -3.80 0.90 -2.90
N MET A 299 -2.96 1.87 -3.26
CA MET A 299 -1.64 1.61 -3.84
C MET A 299 -0.76 0.74 -2.94
N ASN A 300 -0.77 0.98 -1.63
CA ASN A 300 0.07 0.28 -0.67
C ASN A 300 -0.31 -1.20 -0.54
N ILE A 301 -1.60 -1.55 -0.65
CA ILE A 301 -2.02 -2.96 -0.73
C ILE A 301 -1.51 -3.61 -2.02
N GLY A 302 -1.59 -2.90 -3.16
CA GLY A 302 -1.05 -3.40 -4.43
C GLY A 302 0.46 -3.62 -4.42
N ILE A 303 1.23 -2.75 -3.74
CA ILE A 303 2.67 -2.97 -3.50
C ILE A 303 2.89 -4.23 -2.63
N GLY A 304 2.04 -4.44 -1.62
CA GLY A 304 2.05 -5.67 -0.82
C GLY A 304 1.74 -6.92 -1.64
N ASP A 305 0.83 -6.85 -2.61
CA ASP A 305 0.56 -7.98 -3.52
C ASP A 305 1.79 -8.34 -4.35
N ALA A 306 2.51 -7.32 -4.85
CA ALA A 306 3.75 -7.53 -5.59
C ALA A 306 4.83 -8.20 -4.73
N ALA A 307 4.98 -7.78 -3.47
CA ALA A 307 5.95 -8.37 -2.55
C ALA A 307 5.62 -9.82 -2.16
N ASP A 308 4.33 -10.17 -2.06
CA ASP A 308 3.87 -11.52 -1.77
C ASP A 308 3.95 -12.45 -3.00
N LEU A 309 3.50 -11.97 -4.17
CA LEU A 309 3.60 -12.72 -5.42
C LEU A 309 5.04 -12.97 -5.85
N GLY A 310 5.93 -11.98 -5.70
CA GLY A 310 7.24 -12.05 -6.32
C GLY A 310 8.09 -13.22 -5.80
N TRP A 311 8.03 -13.53 -4.49
CA TRP A 311 8.72 -14.71 -3.97
C TRP A 311 8.04 -16.03 -4.37
N LYS A 312 6.70 -16.06 -4.40
CA LYS A 312 5.93 -17.26 -4.74
C LYS A 312 6.08 -17.65 -6.21
N LEU A 313 6.03 -16.66 -7.11
CA LEU A 313 6.29 -16.86 -8.53
C LEU A 313 7.76 -17.25 -8.77
N ALA A 314 8.71 -16.64 -8.07
CA ALA A 314 10.11 -17.07 -8.15
C ALA A 314 10.28 -18.53 -7.70
N ALA A 315 9.61 -18.94 -6.62
CA ALA A 315 9.62 -20.32 -6.17
C ALA A 315 9.12 -21.31 -7.22
N LEU A 316 8.00 -20.97 -7.86
CA LEU A 316 7.38 -21.80 -8.89
C LEU A 316 8.23 -21.88 -10.15
N VAL A 317 8.76 -20.74 -10.62
CA VAL A 317 9.61 -20.68 -11.82
C VAL A 317 10.94 -21.40 -11.60
N GLN A 318 11.52 -21.33 -10.40
CA GLN A 318 12.79 -21.97 -10.06
C GLN A 318 12.63 -23.43 -9.61
N GLY A 319 11.40 -23.93 -9.50
CA GLY A 319 11.11 -25.34 -9.26
C GLY A 319 11.16 -25.81 -7.79
N TRP A 320 11.30 -24.91 -6.83
CA TRP A 320 11.27 -25.27 -5.40
C TRP A 320 9.91 -25.00 -4.73
N GLY A 321 9.00 -24.29 -5.42
CA GLY A 321 7.65 -23.99 -4.97
C GLY A 321 6.63 -25.08 -5.35
N GLY A 322 5.74 -25.40 -4.41
CA GLY A 322 4.64 -26.34 -4.59
C GLY A 322 3.32 -25.70 -5.03
N PRO A 323 2.31 -26.52 -5.37
CA PRO A 323 1.06 -26.06 -6.00
C PRO A 323 0.19 -25.17 -5.10
N LEU A 324 0.40 -25.17 -3.78
CA LEU A 324 -0.39 -24.36 -2.85
C LEU A 324 0.08 -22.91 -2.75
N LEU A 325 1.20 -22.53 -3.36
CA LEU A 325 1.71 -21.16 -3.27
C LEU A 325 0.73 -20.13 -3.88
N LEU A 326 0.16 -20.38 -5.05
CA LEU A 326 -0.79 -19.44 -5.66
C LEU A 326 -2.11 -19.36 -4.88
N ALA A 327 -2.60 -20.49 -4.37
CA ALA A 327 -3.76 -20.52 -3.48
C ALA A 327 -3.48 -19.71 -2.19
N SER A 328 -2.28 -19.84 -1.63
CA SER A 328 -1.88 -19.04 -0.47
C SER A 328 -1.85 -17.54 -0.78
N TYR A 329 -1.39 -17.12 -1.97
CA TYR A 329 -1.46 -15.71 -2.38
C TYR A 329 -2.89 -15.18 -2.34
N SER A 330 -3.84 -15.92 -2.94
CA SER A 330 -5.24 -15.51 -2.93
C SER A 330 -5.82 -15.42 -1.53
N ILE A 331 -5.48 -16.36 -0.64
CA ILE A 331 -5.98 -16.36 0.74
C ILE A 331 -5.37 -15.20 1.53
N GLU A 332 -4.05 -15.12 1.55
CA GLU A 332 -3.27 -14.17 2.36
C GLU A 332 -3.55 -12.71 1.96
N ARG A 333 -3.52 -12.43 0.66
CA ARG A 333 -3.79 -11.07 0.16
C ARG A 333 -5.27 -10.73 0.17
N GLY A 334 -6.16 -11.72 0.04
CA GLY A 334 -7.59 -11.55 0.27
C GLY A 334 -7.94 -11.22 1.72
N GLU A 335 -7.23 -11.78 2.71
CA GLU A 335 -7.35 -11.42 4.12
C GLU A 335 -6.83 -10.01 4.40
N ALA A 336 -5.66 -9.67 3.83
CA ALA A 336 -5.10 -8.33 3.94
C ALA A 336 -6.03 -7.26 3.35
N ALA A 337 -6.54 -7.48 2.12
CA ALA A 337 -7.48 -6.56 1.47
C ALA A 337 -8.73 -6.36 2.33
N ARG A 338 -9.37 -7.44 2.80
CA ARG A 338 -10.57 -7.38 3.65
C ARG A 338 -10.33 -6.60 4.95
N PHE A 339 -9.21 -6.85 5.63
CA PHE A 339 -8.86 -6.12 6.85
C PHE A 339 -8.79 -4.61 6.61
N ILE A 340 -8.24 -4.18 5.46
CA ILE A 340 -8.15 -2.77 5.11
C ILE A 340 -9.50 -2.20 4.68
N LEU A 341 -10.27 -2.92 3.87
CA LEU A 341 -11.61 -2.48 3.45
C LEU A 341 -12.51 -2.23 4.67
N ASP A 342 -12.59 -3.19 5.59
CA ASP A 342 -13.36 -3.07 6.83
C ASP A 342 -12.89 -1.89 7.70
N GLY A 343 -11.58 -1.70 7.81
CA GLY A 343 -10.98 -0.61 8.58
C GLY A 343 -11.27 0.77 8.00
N CYS A 344 -11.12 0.92 6.68
CA CYS A 344 -11.43 2.15 5.95
C CYS A 344 -12.90 2.52 6.07
N GLU A 345 -13.81 1.56 5.93
CA GLU A 345 -15.25 1.80 6.07
C GLU A 345 -15.62 2.32 7.46
N ARG A 346 -15.06 1.75 8.54
CA ARG A 346 -15.30 2.24 9.91
C ARG A 346 -14.75 3.65 10.12
N ASN A 347 -13.57 3.95 9.56
CA ASN A 347 -12.93 5.26 9.72
C ASN A 347 -13.69 6.39 8.98
N GLN A 348 -14.46 6.05 7.94
CA GLN A 348 -15.20 7.00 7.11
C GLN A 348 -16.62 7.28 7.60
N ALA A 349 -17.02 6.72 8.75
CA ALA A 349 -18.36 6.93 9.30
C ALA A 349 -18.65 8.38 9.75
N VAL A 350 -17.61 9.21 9.99
CA VAL A 350 -17.78 10.62 10.36
C VAL A 350 -17.10 11.58 9.39
N GLY A 351 -17.88 12.40 8.66
CA GLY A 351 -17.41 13.36 7.64
C GLY A 351 -17.41 14.82 8.12
N ALA A 352 -16.91 15.74 7.27
CA ALA A 352 -16.87 17.18 7.60
C ALA A 352 -18.27 17.75 7.86
N SER A 353 -19.28 17.32 7.11
CA SER A 353 -20.67 17.75 7.27
C SER A 353 -21.25 17.48 8.66
N GLN A 354 -20.75 16.46 9.38
CA GLN A 354 -21.17 16.13 10.74
C GLN A 354 -20.36 16.88 11.82
N LEU A 355 -19.17 17.36 11.47
CA LEU A 355 -18.27 18.07 12.39
C LEU A 355 -18.44 19.58 12.34
N VAL A 356 -18.79 20.13 11.17
CA VAL A 356 -19.05 21.56 11.00
C VAL A 356 -20.32 21.98 11.75
N ARG A 357 -20.29 23.17 12.38
CA ARG A 357 -21.41 23.75 13.14
C ARG A 357 -21.71 25.16 12.65
N ASP A 358 -22.95 25.61 12.84
CA ASP A 358 -23.36 26.97 12.49
C ASP A 358 -22.55 28.01 13.29
N GLY A 359 -22.19 29.13 12.67
CA GLY A 359 -21.37 30.17 13.30
C GLY A 359 -19.88 29.83 13.37
N ILE A 360 -19.42 28.77 12.69
CA ILE A 360 -17.98 28.43 12.61
C ILE A 360 -17.16 29.54 11.93
N GLU A 361 -17.79 30.31 11.03
CA GLU A 361 -17.19 31.44 10.33
C GLU A 361 -17.42 32.79 11.03
N ASP A 362 -18.19 32.83 12.13
CA ASP A 362 -18.49 34.07 12.83
C ASP A 362 -17.22 34.69 13.46
N PRO A 363 -17.08 36.02 13.39
CA PRO A 363 -16.01 36.72 14.08
C PRO A 363 -16.29 36.83 15.58
N GLY A 364 -15.22 36.96 16.36
CA GLY A 364 -15.29 37.25 17.79
C GLY A 364 -15.60 36.02 18.67
N PRO A 365 -15.87 36.25 19.97
CA PRO A 365 -15.82 35.19 20.98
C PRO A 365 -16.81 34.03 20.78
N GLN A 366 -17.95 34.29 20.12
CA GLN A 366 -18.95 33.26 19.85
C GLN A 366 -18.45 32.26 18.80
N GLY A 367 -17.95 32.75 17.67
CA GLY A 367 -17.34 31.90 16.64
C GLY A 367 -16.05 31.22 17.12
N ASP A 368 -15.26 31.90 17.96
CA ASP A 368 -14.07 31.29 18.60
C ASP A 368 -14.45 30.06 19.43
N ALA A 369 -15.53 30.14 20.20
CA ALA A 369 -16.04 29.02 20.99
C ALA A 369 -16.55 27.86 20.11
N VAL A 370 -17.23 28.16 19.01
CA VAL A 370 -17.66 27.15 18.03
C VAL A 370 -16.45 26.43 17.45
N ARG A 371 -15.45 27.16 16.98
CA ARG A 371 -14.21 26.60 16.42
C ARG A 371 -13.45 25.75 17.43
N ALA A 372 -13.36 26.19 18.69
CA ALA A 372 -12.71 25.41 19.75
C ALA A 372 -13.38 24.04 19.96
N GLN A 373 -14.72 24.00 19.97
CA GLN A 373 -15.45 22.75 20.13
C GLN A 373 -15.33 21.86 18.88
N VAL A 374 -15.26 22.43 17.67
CA VAL A 374 -15.02 21.65 16.43
C VAL A 374 -13.59 21.10 16.41
N ALA A 375 -12.61 21.89 16.88
CA ALA A 375 -11.22 21.47 16.99
C ALA A 375 -11.03 20.29 17.96
N GLU A 376 -11.78 20.27 19.08
CA GLU A 376 -11.81 19.14 20.01
C GLU A 376 -12.38 17.87 19.36
N ASP A 377 -13.50 17.99 18.63
CA ASP A 377 -14.08 16.84 17.92
C ASP A 377 -13.12 16.31 16.84
N ILE A 378 -12.45 17.20 16.08
CA ILE A 378 -11.40 16.84 15.12
C ILE A 378 -10.24 16.14 15.86
N GLN A 379 -9.83 16.62 17.03
CA GLN A 379 -8.78 15.97 17.82
C GLN A 379 -9.18 14.55 18.22
N VAL A 380 -10.41 14.35 18.69
CA VAL A 380 -10.89 13.03 19.14
C VAL A 380 -11.06 12.06 17.97
N GLN A 381 -11.64 12.54 16.86
CA GLN A 381 -12.08 11.67 15.77
C GLN A 381 -11.06 11.54 14.64
N LYS A 382 -10.23 12.57 14.40
CA LYS A 382 -9.32 12.64 13.23
C LYS A 382 -7.85 12.57 13.60
N ALA A 383 -7.41 13.09 14.76
CA ALA A 383 -5.97 13.07 15.12
C ALA A 383 -5.35 11.68 15.04
N ARG A 384 -6.15 10.66 15.42
CA ARG A 384 -5.72 9.26 15.43
C ARG A 384 -5.40 8.73 14.04
N GLN A 385 -6.01 9.25 12.97
CA GLN A 385 -5.86 8.70 11.62
C GLN A 385 -4.46 8.92 11.02
N PHE A 386 -3.74 9.96 11.46
CA PHE A 386 -2.43 10.35 10.90
C PHE A 386 -1.26 9.55 11.47
N LYS A 387 -1.48 8.72 12.50
CA LYS A 387 -0.44 7.89 13.14
C LYS A 387 -0.81 6.41 13.26
N ARG A 388 -1.83 5.93 12.54
CA ARG A 388 -2.28 4.53 12.60
C ARG A 388 -1.26 3.62 11.97
N MET A 389 -0.68 2.75 12.80
CA MET A 389 0.21 1.70 12.34
C MET A 389 -0.54 0.39 12.10
N GLY A 390 -1.72 0.20 12.72
CA GLY A 390 -2.52 -1.03 12.60
C GLY A 390 -2.90 -1.35 11.15
N GLY A 391 -3.50 -0.39 10.44
CA GLY A 391 -3.82 -0.52 9.02
C GLY A 391 -2.59 -0.66 8.09
N GLN A 392 -1.41 -0.24 8.53
CA GLN A 392 -0.19 -0.33 7.71
C GLN A 392 0.53 -1.68 7.91
N LEU A 393 0.64 -2.14 9.15
CA LEU A 393 1.51 -3.27 9.55
C LEU A 393 0.75 -4.46 10.15
N GLY A 394 -0.54 -4.31 10.47
CA GLY A 394 -1.27 -5.21 11.36
C GLY A 394 -2.16 -6.26 10.70
N TYR A 395 -2.22 -6.34 9.36
CA TYR A 395 -2.89 -7.46 8.69
C TYR A 395 -2.13 -8.77 8.91
N ARG A 396 -2.84 -9.90 8.78
CA ARG A 396 -2.34 -11.23 9.14
C ARG A 396 -2.80 -12.27 8.14
N TYR A 397 -1.99 -13.30 7.98
CA TYR A 397 -2.20 -14.44 7.08
C TYR A 397 -2.82 -15.61 7.84
N SER A 398 -3.93 -15.34 8.53
CA SER A 398 -4.62 -16.22 9.48
C SER A 398 -5.03 -17.56 8.86
N SER A 399 -5.44 -17.58 7.60
CA SER A 399 -5.96 -18.79 6.95
C SER A 399 -4.99 -19.42 5.95
N SER A 400 -3.73 -18.98 5.93
CA SER A 400 -2.75 -19.48 4.98
C SER A 400 -2.47 -20.98 5.14
N PRO A 401 -2.47 -21.77 4.05
CA PRO A 401 -2.13 -23.19 4.09
C PRO A 401 -0.62 -23.43 4.22
N ILE A 402 0.23 -22.41 4.04
CA ILE A 402 1.70 -22.53 4.04
C ILE A 402 2.35 -21.96 5.30
N ILE A 403 1.58 -21.83 6.38
CA ILE A 403 2.01 -21.30 7.66
C ILE A 403 1.71 -22.32 8.76
N LEU A 404 2.74 -22.74 9.48
CA LEU A 404 2.61 -23.69 10.58
C LEU A 404 2.27 -22.94 11.86
N ARG A 405 1.01 -23.11 12.30
CA ARG A 405 0.51 -22.43 13.50
C ARG A 405 0.86 -23.20 14.76
N ASP A 406 1.28 -22.46 15.79
CA ASP A 406 1.61 -22.98 17.12
C ASP A 406 0.45 -22.85 18.12
N GLY A 407 -0.66 -22.22 17.72
CA GLY A 407 -1.84 -22.01 18.57
C GLY A 407 -1.65 -20.97 19.67
N VAL A 408 -0.56 -20.20 19.64
CA VAL A 408 -0.30 -19.16 20.66
C VAL A 408 -1.32 -18.04 20.54
N GLN A 409 -1.79 -17.57 21.69
CA GLN A 409 -2.65 -16.41 21.77
C GLN A 409 -1.86 -15.16 21.33
N GLU A 410 -2.40 -14.47 20.34
CA GLU A 410 -1.86 -13.21 19.83
C GLU A 410 -2.81 -12.04 20.13
N PRO A 411 -2.31 -10.79 20.17
CA PRO A 411 -3.16 -9.61 20.33
C PRO A 411 -4.25 -9.58 19.25
N ALA A 412 -5.42 -9.00 19.50
CA ALA A 412 -6.43 -8.85 18.43
C ALA A 412 -5.91 -7.95 17.31
N ALA A 413 -6.22 -8.28 16.05
CA ALA A 413 -5.91 -7.38 14.94
C ALA A 413 -6.71 -6.08 15.09
N ASN A 414 -6.02 -4.94 15.08
CA ASN A 414 -6.61 -3.64 15.24
C ASN A 414 -6.15 -2.73 14.09
N PHE A 415 -7.11 -2.05 13.45
CA PHE A 415 -6.82 -1.16 12.33
C PHE A 415 -6.18 0.16 12.78
N GLU A 416 -6.34 0.55 14.05
CA GLU A 416 -5.77 1.76 14.62
C GLU A 416 -4.33 1.51 15.10
N ASP A 417 -4.18 0.60 16.06
CA ASP A 417 -2.92 0.36 16.75
C ASP A 417 -2.25 -0.93 16.28
N TYR A 418 -0.93 -0.87 16.06
CA TYR A 418 -0.12 -2.05 15.78
C TYR A 418 0.61 -2.51 17.04
N VAL A 419 0.41 -3.79 17.38
CA VAL A 419 1.17 -4.48 18.43
C VAL A 419 1.99 -5.58 17.76
N PRO A 420 3.33 -5.53 17.80
CA PRO A 420 4.18 -6.58 17.25
C PRO A 420 3.87 -7.94 17.86
N SER A 421 3.88 -8.98 17.04
CA SER A 421 3.70 -10.38 17.47
C SER A 421 4.40 -11.29 16.48
N ALA A 422 5.24 -12.21 16.97
CA ALA A 422 5.89 -13.24 16.16
C ALA A 422 5.04 -14.50 15.98
N ALA A 423 3.74 -14.47 16.28
CA ALA A 423 2.85 -15.59 15.98
C ALA A 423 2.88 -15.89 14.46
N PRO A 424 2.92 -17.17 14.04
CA PRO A 424 2.92 -17.54 12.63
C PRO A 424 1.74 -16.94 11.86
N GLY A 425 2.02 -16.28 10.74
CA GLY A 425 1.05 -15.50 9.96
C GLY A 425 1.14 -14.00 10.13
N ASN A 426 1.87 -13.52 11.13
CA ASN A 426 2.05 -12.09 11.36
C ASN A 426 3.31 -11.58 10.65
N ARG A 427 3.31 -10.28 10.36
CA ARG A 427 4.55 -9.55 10.09
C ARG A 427 5.49 -9.74 11.28
N ALA A 428 6.67 -10.27 11.00
CA ALA A 428 7.71 -10.54 11.99
C ALA A 428 8.07 -9.26 12.75
N PRO A 429 8.16 -9.25 14.09
CA PRO A 429 8.54 -8.06 14.83
C PRO A 429 9.86 -7.47 14.33
N HIS A 430 9.88 -6.16 14.10
CA HIS A 430 11.10 -5.47 13.70
C HIS A 430 11.99 -5.19 14.92
N HIS A 431 13.30 -5.16 14.72
CA HIS A 431 14.29 -4.72 15.70
C HIS A 431 15.47 -4.05 14.99
N TRP A 432 15.95 -2.92 15.53
CA TRP A 432 17.20 -2.30 15.09
C TRP A 432 18.37 -2.95 15.83
N LEU A 433 19.31 -3.53 15.09
CA LEU A 433 20.51 -4.12 15.67
C LEU A 433 21.48 -3.03 16.16
N LYS A 434 22.38 -3.41 17.06
CA LYS A 434 23.39 -2.51 17.64
C LYS A 434 24.31 -1.88 16.59
N ASP A 435 24.54 -2.56 15.47
CA ASP A 435 25.34 -2.05 14.35
C ASP A 435 24.58 -1.02 13.48
N GLY A 436 23.29 -0.79 13.78
CA GLY A 436 22.43 0.16 13.08
C GLY A 436 21.67 -0.41 11.90
N SER A 437 21.85 -1.70 11.56
CA SER A 437 21.08 -2.40 10.54
C SER A 437 19.70 -2.83 11.06
N SER A 438 18.74 -2.97 10.14
CA SER A 438 17.44 -3.55 10.46
C SER A 438 17.54 -5.07 10.49
N LEU A 439 16.79 -5.75 11.36
CA LEU A 439 16.61 -7.21 11.28
C LEU A 439 16.22 -7.67 9.86
N TYR A 440 15.43 -6.87 9.14
CA TYR A 440 14.96 -7.20 7.80
C TYR A 440 16.07 -7.15 6.75
N ASP A 441 17.18 -6.45 7.01
CA ASP A 441 18.35 -6.45 6.13
C ASP A 441 19.09 -7.81 6.15
N HIS A 442 18.79 -8.66 7.14
CA HIS A 442 19.34 -10.01 7.30
C HIS A 442 18.36 -11.11 6.86
N ILE A 443 17.18 -10.74 6.34
CA ILE A 443 16.23 -11.69 5.74
C ILE A 443 16.58 -11.87 4.27
N GLY A 444 16.90 -13.11 3.91
CA GLY A 444 17.30 -13.51 2.56
C GLY A 444 16.16 -13.52 1.55
N GLN A 445 16.50 -13.93 0.32
CA GLN A 445 15.54 -13.96 -0.78
C GLN A 445 14.51 -15.09 -0.66
N GLY A 446 14.82 -16.22 -0.02
CA GLY A 446 13.85 -17.28 0.22
C GLY A 446 13.28 -17.20 1.63
N PHE A 447 13.82 -18.04 2.49
CA PHE A 447 13.54 -18.08 3.92
C PHE A 447 14.78 -17.74 4.73
N THR A 448 14.57 -17.28 5.96
CA THR A 448 15.64 -17.10 6.95
C THR A 448 15.22 -17.69 8.27
N LEU A 449 16.04 -18.59 8.82
CA LEU A 449 15.88 -19.09 10.18
C LEU A 449 16.58 -18.12 11.16
N LEU A 450 15.80 -17.35 11.91
CA LEU A 450 16.28 -16.59 13.06
C LEU A 450 16.49 -17.54 14.24
N VAL A 451 17.72 -17.61 14.75
CA VAL A 451 18.12 -18.49 15.86
C VAL A 451 18.53 -17.63 17.06
N LEU A 452 17.83 -17.81 18.18
CA LEU A 452 18.01 -17.04 19.41
C LEU A 452 18.60 -17.88 20.55
N ASP A 453 18.39 -19.20 20.55
CA ASP A 453 19.04 -20.14 21.47
C ASP A 453 19.82 -21.24 20.72
N GLU A 454 20.47 -22.13 21.46
CA GLU A 454 21.23 -23.25 20.91
C GLU A 454 20.30 -24.28 20.23
N ILE A 455 20.19 -24.19 18.90
CA ILE A 455 19.42 -25.12 18.06
C ILE A 455 20.30 -25.67 16.92
N GLU A 456 20.24 -26.99 16.72
CA GLU A 456 20.89 -27.69 15.61
C GLU A 456 20.21 -27.34 14.27
N THR A 457 20.84 -26.48 13.47
CA THR A 457 20.29 -26.02 12.16
C THR A 457 20.72 -26.86 10.96
N GLY A 458 21.73 -27.72 11.13
CA GLY A 458 22.33 -28.52 10.06
C GLY A 458 21.35 -29.39 9.26
N PRO A 459 20.42 -30.13 9.91
CA PRO A 459 19.43 -30.94 9.20
C PRO A 459 18.53 -30.11 8.27
N LEU A 460 18.01 -28.97 8.75
CA LEU A 460 17.13 -28.10 7.96
C LEU A 460 17.86 -27.53 6.74
N ARG A 461 19.11 -27.06 6.91
CA ARG A 461 19.93 -26.54 5.80
C ARG A 461 20.17 -27.59 4.72
N ARG A 462 20.56 -28.81 5.12
CA ARG A 462 20.76 -29.91 4.16
C ARG A 462 19.48 -30.29 3.42
N ALA A 463 18.34 -30.30 4.11
CA ALA A 463 17.06 -30.59 3.49
C ALA A 463 16.63 -29.48 2.51
N ALA A 464 16.85 -28.21 2.85
CA ALA A 464 16.60 -27.08 1.97
C ALA A 464 17.50 -27.10 0.72
N ASP A 465 18.82 -27.30 0.91
CA ASP A 465 19.80 -27.41 -0.18
C ASP A 465 19.45 -28.55 -1.16
N ALA A 466 19.05 -29.71 -0.63
CA ALA A 466 18.66 -30.86 -1.45
C ALA A 466 17.41 -30.61 -2.30
N ARG A 467 16.57 -29.65 -1.90
CA ARG A 467 15.32 -29.24 -2.58
C ARG A 467 15.48 -27.94 -3.38
N GLY A 468 16.66 -27.33 -3.37
CA GLY A 468 16.91 -26.04 -4.00
C GLY A 468 16.18 -24.87 -3.34
N VAL A 469 15.73 -25.02 -2.09
CA VAL A 469 15.02 -23.96 -1.34
C VAL A 469 16.05 -22.97 -0.79
N PRO A 470 16.02 -21.68 -1.16
CA PRO A 470 16.94 -20.69 -0.60
C PRO A 470 16.64 -20.49 0.90
N LEU A 471 17.58 -20.86 1.75
CA LEU A 471 17.44 -20.78 3.20
C LEU A 471 18.73 -20.24 3.83
N ASP A 472 18.60 -19.08 4.46
CA ASP A 472 19.65 -18.48 5.29
C ASP A 472 19.43 -18.80 6.77
N VAL A 473 20.50 -18.73 7.56
CA VAL A 473 20.45 -18.79 9.02
C VAL A 473 21.05 -17.52 9.57
N PHE A 474 20.29 -16.83 10.43
CA PHE A 474 20.74 -15.62 11.09
C PHE A 474 20.72 -15.80 12.61
N THR A 475 21.87 -15.54 13.24
CA THR A 475 22.05 -15.62 14.69
C THR A 475 22.61 -14.29 15.18
N PRO A 476 21.77 -13.40 15.74
CA PRO A 476 22.22 -12.10 16.24
C PRO A 476 23.14 -12.26 17.46
N GLY A 477 24.07 -11.32 17.62
CA GLY A 477 24.90 -11.22 18.83
C GLY A 477 24.18 -10.51 19.98
N GLU A 478 24.80 -10.49 21.16
CA GLU A 478 24.31 -9.70 22.30
C GLU A 478 24.60 -8.19 22.12
N PRO A 479 23.70 -7.29 22.53
CA PRO A 479 22.45 -7.51 23.29
C PRO A 479 21.20 -7.76 22.42
N ASP A 480 21.34 -7.75 21.09
CA ASP A 480 20.20 -7.82 20.17
C ASP A 480 19.45 -9.14 20.26
N ARG A 481 20.18 -10.23 20.50
CA ARG A 481 19.60 -11.55 20.72
C ARG A 481 18.61 -11.58 21.89
N ALA A 482 18.95 -10.96 23.02
CA ALA A 482 18.05 -10.87 24.17
C ALA A 482 16.78 -10.06 23.86
N ALA A 483 16.92 -8.91 23.18
CA ALA A 483 15.77 -8.10 22.78
C ALA A 483 14.85 -8.84 21.79
N LEU A 484 15.43 -9.58 20.85
CA LEU A 484 14.69 -10.42 19.93
C LEU A 484 14.01 -11.60 20.62
N HIS A 485 14.63 -12.18 21.67
CA HIS A 485 14.01 -13.24 22.45
C HIS A 485 12.71 -12.75 23.11
N ASP A 486 12.67 -11.53 23.64
CA ASP A 486 11.45 -10.93 24.22
C ASP A 486 10.35 -10.65 23.18
N LEU A 487 10.72 -10.36 21.93
CA LEU A 487 9.77 -10.10 20.83
C LEU A 487 9.24 -11.39 20.19
N TYR A 488 10.10 -12.40 20.04
CA TYR A 488 9.80 -13.61 19.28
C TYR A 488 9.26 -14.75 20.15
N LEU A 489 9.64 -14.77 21.44
CA LEU A 489 9.18 -15.74 22.44
C LEU A 489 9.39 -17.20 22.02
N ALA A 490 10.38 -17.45 21.17
CA ALA A 490 10.76 -18.77 20.69
C ALA A 490 12.25 -18.79 20.33
N PRO A 491 12.94 -19.91 20.55
CA PRO A 491 14.37 -20.03 20.30
C PRO A 491 14.72 -20.08 18.81
N ALA A 492 13.79 -20.50 17.95
CA ALA A 492 13.94 -20.38 16.50
C ALA A 492 12.64 -19.96 15.83
N THR A 493 12.76 -19.12 14.81
CA THR A 493 11.66 -18.63 14.00
C THR A 493 12.05 -18.63 12.52
N LEU A 494 11.22 -19.23 11.66
CA LEU A 494 11.40 -19.22 10.22
C LEU A 494 10.63 -18.04 9.61
N LEU A 495 11.38 -17.14 8.99
CA LEU A 495 10.90 -15.92 8.35
C LEU A 495 10.83 -16.11 6.84
N ARG A 496 9.75 -15.65 6.21
CA ARG A 496 9.63 -15.48 4.77
C ARG A 496 10.32 -14.20 4.33
N SER A 497 10.79 -14.17 3.08
CA SER A 497 11.37 -12.96 2.47
C SER A 497 10.42 -11.77 2.40
N ASP A 498 9.11 -11.98 2.50
CA ASP A 498 8.09 -10.93 2.65
C ASP A 498 7.89 -10.44 4.09
N HIS A 499 8.80 -10.79 5.01
CA HIS A 499 8.81 -10.43 6.42
C HIS A 499 7.66 -11.03 7.25
N HIS A 500 7.02 -12.12 6.80
CA HIS A 500 6.05 -12.84 7.63
C HIS A 500 6.67 -14.05 8.33
N VAL A 501 6.21 -14.34 9.54
CA VAL A 501 6.58 -15.56 10.25
C VAL A 501 5.85 -16.76 9.65
N ALA A 502 6.58 -17.75 9.15
CA ALA A 502 6.00 -18.98 8.62
C ALA A 502 5.91 -20.10 9.66
N TRP A 503 6.84 -20.10 10.63
CA TRP A 503 6.91 -21.07 11.72
C TRP A 503 7.75 -20.51 12.86
N ARG A 504 7.50 -20.95 14.10
CA ARG A 504 8.43 -20.83 15.22
C ARG A 504 8.29 -22.03 16.14
N GLY A 505 9.32 -22.34 16.92
CA GLY A 505 9.27 -23.48 17.82
C GLY A 505 10.53 -23.66 18.64
N HIS A 506 10.51 -24.68 19.50
CA HIS A 506 11.61 -25.00 20.42
C HIS A 506 12.65 -25.96 19.83
N ALA A 507 12.25 -26.73 18.82
CA ALA A 507 13.11 -27.68 18.12
C ALA A 507 12.66 -27.83 16.66
N LEU A 508 13.58 -28.27 15.81
CA LEU A 508 13.34 -28.55 14.39
C LEU A 508 13.07 -30.06 14.20
N ASP A 509 11.98 -30.55 14.78
CA ASP A 509 11.71 -31.99 14.89
C ASP A 509 11.40 -32.69 13.55
N ASP A 510 10.68 -32.00 12.65
CA ASP A 510 10.28 -32.53 11.33
C ASP A 510 10.56 -31.49 10.24
N VAL A 511 11.83 -31.41 9.84
CA VAL A 511 12.32 -30.44 8.84
C VAL A 511 11.73 -30.67 7.46
N ASP A 512 11.42 -31.92 7.11
CA ASP A 512 10.87 -32.26 5.81
C ASP A 512 9.43 -31.75 5.69
N ARG A 513 8.60 -32.00 6.72
CA ARG A 513 7.25 -31.44 6.79
C ARG A 513 7.25 -29.93 6.87
N LEU A 514 8.16 -29.34 7.65
CA LEU A 514 8.29 -27.88 7.74
C LEU A 514 8.50 -27.29 6.34
N LEU A 515 9.48 -27.80 5.60
CA LEU A 515 9.76 -27.36 4.24
C LEU A 515 8.59 -27.63 3.29
N ASP A 516 7.98 -28.82 3.33
CA ASP A 516 6.83 -29.15 2.48
C ASP A 516 5.66 -28.18 2.67
N VAL A 517 5.41 -27.75 3.90
CA VAL A 517 4.35 -26.78 4.19
C VAL A 517 4.73 -25.38 3.71
N VAL A 518 5.90 -24.86 4.10
CA VAL A 518 6.23 -23.45 3.80
C VAL A 518 6.52 -23.20 2.32
N THR A 519 6.93 -24.23 1.57
CA THR A 519 7.04 -24.15 0.11
C THR A 519 5.75 -24.47 -0.62
N GLY A 520 4.67 -24.85 0.08
CA GLY A 520 3.36 -25.13 -0.50
C GLY A 520 3.25 -26.48 -1.22
N SER A 521 4.12 -27.43 -0.93
CA SER A 521 4.02 -28.83 -1.37
C SER A 521 2.97 -29.62 -0.57
N SER A 522 2.71 -29.21 0.66
CA SER A 522 1.66 -29.77 1.52
C SER A 522 0.94 -28.65 2.28
N ALA A 523 -0.30 -28.89 2.70
CA ALA A 523 -1.06 -27.93 3.48
C ALA A 523 -0.80 -28.15 4.98
N TRP A 524 -0.63 -27.07 5.72
CA TRP A 524 -0.88 -27.09 7.16
C TRP A 524 -2.37 -27.29 7.39
N PRO A 525 -2.80 -28.22 8.27
CA PRO A 525 -4.21 -28.34 8.61
C PRO A 525 -4.65 -27.03 9.28
N THR A 526 -5.37 -26.19 8.55
CA THR A 526 -6.12 -25.11 9.17
C THR A 526 -7.27 -25.77 9.91
N ALA A 527 -7.45 -25.44 11.19
CA ALA A 527 -8.69 -25.77 11.87
C ALA A 527 -9.78 -24.95 11.17
N VAL A 528 -10.40 -25.55 10.15
CA VAL A 528 -11.61 -25.04 9.53
C VAL A 528 -12.64 -25.05 10.65
N THR A 529 -12.88 -23.89 11.26
CA THR A 529 -14.07 -23.75 12.09
C THR A 529 -15.24 -23.70 11.10
N PRO A 530 -16.19 -24.65 11.18
CA PRO A 530 -17.28 -24.79 10.20
C PRO A 530 -18.17 -23.56 10.10
#